data_AF-A0A1A0RAP8-F1
#
_entry.id   AF-A0A1A0RAP8-F1
#
_cell.length_a   1.000
_cell.length_b   1.000
_cell.length_c   1.000
_cell.angle_alpha   90.00
_cell.angle_beta   90.00
_cell.angle_gamma   90.00
#
_symmetry.space_group_name_H-M   'P 1'
#
loop_
_entity.id
_entity.type
_entity.pdbx_description
1 polymer ?
#
loop_
_entity_poly.entity_id
_entity_poly.type
_entity_poly.pdbx_seq_one_letter_code
_entity_poly.pdbx_strand_id
1 'polypeptide(L)'
;MLKRFAAAGALALGAMIANGNGVAQADDILVVGYDGVEEYYNTEAECREDGPTVHLQINDTSYPYWYCRIGDDRGDTVHWYLWNSDIPN
;
A
#
# COMPACT_ATOMS: atom_id res chain seq x y z
N MET A 1 15.52 10.36 32.24
CA MET A 1 16.46 10.32 31.10
C MET A 1 16.83 8.86 30.85
N LEU A 2 16.40 8.28 29.74
CA LEU A 2 16.91 7.00 29.26
C LEU A 2 17.22 7.16 27.77
N LYS A 3 18.50 6.98 27.44
CA LYS A 3 19.09 7.08 26.10
C LYS A 3 19.24 5.66 25.55
N ARG A 4 19.18 5.57 24.20
CA ARG A 4 19.58 4.45 23.31
C ARG A 4 18.44 3.42 23.15
N PHE A 5 18.07 3.01 21.94
CA PHE A 5 18.94 2.52 20.88
C PHE A 5 18.54 3.01 19.49
N ALA A 6 19.55 3.42 18.70
CA ALA A 6 19.45 3.48 17.26
C ALA A 6 19.42 2.05 16.72
N ALA A 7 18.41 1.70 15.94
CA ALA A 7 18.43 0.53 15.07
C ALA A 7 18.45 1.05 13.62
N ALA A 8 19.67 1.14 13.08
CA ALA A 8 19.87 1.22 11.64
C ALA A 8 19.45 -0.13 11.05
N GLY A 9 18.26 -0.17 10.44
CA GLY A 9 17.81 -1.31 9.65
C GLY A 9 17.72 -0.89 8.19
N ALA A 10 18.78 -1.13 7.42
CA ALA A 10 18.67 -1.16 5.98
C ALA A 10 17.72 -2.32 5.63
N LEU A 11 16.53 -2.03 5.12
CA LEU A 11 15.63 -3.05 4.61
C LEU A 11 15.46 -2.87 3.11
N ALA A 12 15.75 -3.96 2.43
CA ALA A 12 16.09 -4.04 1.04
C ALA A 12 14.92 -3.71 0.12
N LEU A 13 15.24 -2.95 -0.91
CA LEU A 13 14.51 -2.90 -2.17
C LEU A 13 14.60 -4.30 -2.81
N GLY A 14 13.52 -5.07 -2.80
CA GLY A 14 13.49 -6.40 -3.45
C GLY A 14 12.11 -7.04 -3.32
N ALA A 15 11.49 -7.62 -4.34
CA ALA A 15 11.95 -7.93 -5.68
C ALA A 15 10.74 -7.91 -6.64
N MET A 16 10.92 -7.26 -7.78
CA MET A 16 10.00 -7.27 -8.92
C MET A 16 9.86 -8.70 -9.45
N ILE A 17 8.69 -9.33 -9.31
CA ILE A 17 8.39 -10.56 -10.04
C ILE A 17 7.81 -10.15 -11.40
N ALA A 18 8.70 -9.94 -12.37
CA ALA A 18 8.34 -9.69 -13.75
C ALA A 18 7.87 -10.99 -14.42
N ASN A 19 6.55 -11.18 -14.54
CA ASN A 19 5.97 -12.19 -15.40
C ASN A 19 5.62 -11.55 -16.75
N GLY A 20 6.46 -11.85 -17.75
CA GLY A 20 6.33 -11.31 -19.10
C GLY A 20 5.04 -11.73 -19.80
N ASN A 21 4.22 -10.72 -20.09
CA ASN A 21 3.37 -10.57 -21.26
C ASN A 21 3.28 -9.06 -21.50
N GLY A 22 3.27 -8.58 -22.74
CA GLY A 22 3.32 -7.16 -23.10
C GLY A 22 2.06 -6.35 -22.73
N VAL A 23 1.59 -6.49 -21.50
CA VAL A 23 0.57 -5.69 -20.85
C VAL A 23 1.35 -4.64 -20.05
N ALA A 24 1.06 -3.35 -20.23
CA ALA A 24 1.55 -2.34 -19.30
C ALA A 24 1.25 -2.83 -17.88
N GLN A 25 2.28 -3.14 -17.10
CA GLN A 25 2.09 -3.55 -15.72
C GLN A 25 1.52 -2.35 -14.99
N ALA A 26 0.35 -2.49 -14.37
CA ALA A 26 -0.17 -1.50 -13.44
C ALA A 26 0.84 -1.35 -12.30
N ASP A 27 1.28 -0.13 -12.04
CA ASP A 27 2.06 0.14 -10.85
C ASP A 27 1.07 0.41 -9.71
N ASP A 28 0.82 -0.62 -8.90
CA ASP A 28 -0.07 -0.54 -7.74
C ASP A 28 0.72 -0.27 -6.46
N ILE A 29 0.42 0.85 -5.81
CA ILE A 29 1.12 1.31 -4.61
C ILE A 29 0.18 1.23 -3.41
N LEU A 30 0.62 0.55 -2.36
CA LEU A 30 -0.10 0.52 -1.08
C LEU A 30 -0.09 1.92 -0.46
N VAL A 31 -1.26 2.41 -0.07
CA VAL A 31 -1.36 3.65 0.69
C VAL A 31 -0.95 3.38 2.13
N VAL A 32 -0.01 4.17 2.64
CA VAL A 32 0.54 4.07 3.99
C VAL A 32 0.34 5.37 4.78
N GLY A 33 0.32 5.26 6.10
CA GLY A 33 0.22 6.39 7.03
C GLY A 33 1.43 7.35 6.96
N TYR A 34 1.34 8.50 7.63
CA TYR A 34 2.41 9.51 7.66
C TYR A 34 3.70 9.03 8.33
N ASP A 35 3.59 7.99 9.15
CA ASP A 35 4.70 7.27 9.76
C ASP A 35 5.26 6.16 8.87
N GLY A 36 4.71 5.98 7.67
CA GLY A 36 5.09 4.92 6.72
C GLY A 36 4.57 3.53 7.12
N VAL A 37 3.65 3.45 8.08
CA VAL A 37 3.03 2.18 8.51
C VAL A 37 1.87 1.85 7.59
N GLU A 38 1.73 0.57 7.25
CA GLU A 38 0.60 0.07 6.47
C GLU A 38 -0.69 0.26 7.27
N GLU A 39 -1.63 0.99 6.69
CA GLU A 39 -2.96 1.17 7.27
C GLU A 39 -3.90 0.11 6.67
N TYR A 40 -4.72 -0.47 7.53
CA TYR A 40 -5.62 -1.55 7.15
C TYR A 40 -7.02 -1.31 7.69
N TYR A 41 -8.00 -1.91 7.01
CA TYR A 41 -9.41 -1.85 7.35
C TYR A 41 -9.93 -3.25 7.70
N ASN A 42 -10.93 -3.32 8.58
CA ASN A 42 -11.52 -4.60 8.95
C ASN A 42 -12.53 -5.08 7.90
N THR A 43 -13.11 -4.16 7.13
CA THR A 43 -14.09 -4.46 6.08
C THR A 43 -13.80 -3.72 4.78
N GLU A 44 -14.31 -4.24 3.66
CA GLU A 44 -14.25 -3.57 2.36
C GLU A 44 -14.96 -2.22 2.41
N ALA A 45 -16.09 -2.14 3.12
CA ALA A 45 -16.93 -0.95 3.18
C ALA A 45 -16.18 0.23 3.82
N GLU A 46 -15.45 0.00 4.92
CA GLU A 46 -14.61 1.02 5.56
C GLU A 46 -13.52 1.52 4.60
N CYS A 47 -12.83 0.60 3.91
CA CYS A 47 -11.82 1.00 2.92
C CYS A 47 -12.43 1.84 1.77
N ARG A 48 -13.62 1.47 1.29
CA ARG A 48 -14.33 2.17 0.21
C ARG A 48 -14.84 3.54 0.63
N GLU A 49 -15.14 3.74 1.90
CA GLU A 49 -15.54 5.04 2.47
C GLU A 49 -14.38 6.02 2.46
N ASP A 50 -13.18 5.56 2.83
CA ASP A 50 -11.98 6.40 2.92
C ASP A 50 -11.27 6.61 1.57
N GLY A 51 -11.36 5.65 0.65
CA GLY A 51 -10.67 5.67 -0.66
C GLY A 51 -10.79 6.95 -1.49
N PRO A 52 -11.93 7.65 -1.55
CA PRO A 52 -12.04 8.95 -2.23
C PRO A 52 -11.25 10.11 -1.58
N THR A 53 -10.73 9.94 -0.37
CA THR A 53 -10.10 11.01 0.43
C THR A 53 -8.70 10.67 0.94
N VAL A 54 -8.37 9.38 1.08
CA VAL A 54 -7.07 8.89 1.54
C VAL A 54 -6.24 8.50 0.31
N HIS A 55 -5.04 9.05 0.23
CA HIS A 55 -4.22 9.06 -0.98
C HIS A 55 -2.73 8.95 -0.64
N LEU A 56 -1.90 8.68 -1.65
CA LEU A 56 -0.45 8.64 -1.45
C LEU A 56 0.06 10.01 -1.01
N GLN A 57 1.00 10.04 -0.07
CA GLN A 57 1.62 11.31 0.34
C GLN A 57 2.64 11.82 -0.67
N ILE A 58 3.21 10.91 -1.47
CA ILE A 58 4.26 11.18 -2.44
C ILE A 58 3.79 10.65 -3.79
N ASN A 59 3.92 11.49 -4.83
CA ASN A 59 3.57 11.16 -6.23
C ASN A 59 2.10 10.74 -6.45
N ASP A 60 1.16 11.17 -5.61
CA ASP A 60 -0.27 10.85 -5.74
C ASP A 60 -0.84 11.10 -7.15
N THR A 61 -0.42 12.21 -7.77
CA THR A 61 -0.87 12.58 -9.10
C THR A 61 -0.48 11.57 -10.19
N SER A 62 0.53 10.73 -9.93
CA SER A 62 0.95 9.66 -10.84
C SER A 62 0.08 8.41 -10.72
N TYR A 63 -0.67 8.27 -9.63
CA TYR A 63 -1.49 7.10 -9.31
C TYR A 63 -2.95 7.50 -8.98
N PRO A 64 -3.67 8.15 -9.91
CA PRO A 64 -4.94 8.80 -9.61
C PRO A 64 -6.10 7.84 -9.39
N TYR A 65 -5.94 6.56 -9.72
CA TYR A 65 -6.95 5.54 -9.51
C TYR A 65 -6.72 4.88 -8.16
N TRP A 66 -7.79 4.39 -7.54
CA TRP A 66 -7.70 3.71 -6.26
C TRP A 66 -8.64 2.52 -6.21
N TYR A 67 -8.29 1.55 -5.38
CA TYR A 67 -9.11 0.37 -5.14
C TYR A 67 -8.78 -0.26 -3.79
N CYS A 68 -9.75 -1.01 -3.27
CA CYS A 68 -9.59 -1.78 -2.06
C CYS A 68 -9.32 -3.24 -2.44
N ARG A 69 -8.32 -3.85 -1.82
CA ARG A 69 -8.05 -5.29 -1.99
C ARG A 69 -7.65 -5.93 -0.67
N ILE A 70 -7.93 -7.20 -0.55
CA ILE A 70 -7.46 -8.01 0.57
C ILE A 70 -5.95 -8.19 0.46
N GLY A 71 -5.21 -7.95 1.54
CA GLY A 71 -3.79 -8.23 1.64
C GLY A 71 -3.51 -9.69 1.98
N ASP A 72 -2.31 -10.17 1.65
CA ASP A 72 -1.84 -11.50 2.06
C ASP A 72 -1.35 -11.46 3.51
N ASP A 73 -2.30 -11.35 4.44
CA ASP A 73 -2.00 -11.41 5.86
C ASP A 73 -1.64 -12.86 6.21
N ARG A 74 -0.35 -13.10 6.49
CA ARG A 74 0.23 -14.43 6.76
C ARG A 74 -0.20 -15.05 8.10
N GLY A 75 -1.50 -15.08 8.39
CA GLY A 75 -2.08 -16.11 9.22
C GLY A 75 -2.81 -15.71 10.50
N ASP A 76 -3.60 -14.62 10.56
CA ASP A 76 -4.60 -14.53 11.64
C ASP A 76 -5.90 -13.77 11.33
N THR A 77 -5.89 -12.73 10.48
CA THR A 77 -7.12 -12.01 10.07
C THR A 77 -6.99 -11.47 8.64
N VAL A 78 -8.08 -11.54 7.87
CA VAL A 78 -8.17 -10.92 6.55
C VAL A 78 -8.40 -9.43 6.71
N HIS A 79 -7.44 -8.62 6.26
CA HIS A 79 -7.57 -7.17 6.24
C HIS A 79 -7.69 -6.62 4.82
N TRP A 80 -8.37 -5.48 4.74
CA TRP A 80 -8.52 -4.70 3.52
C TRP A 80 -7.51 -3.58 3.50
N TYR A 81 -6.96 -3.31 2.32
CA TYR A 81 -5.95 -2.30 2.11
C TYR A 81 -6.34 -1.42 0.93
N LEU A 82 -6.01 -0.13 1.02
CA LEU A 82 -6.22 0.84 -0.04
C LEU A 82 -4.97 0.91 -0.93
N TRP A 83 -5.17 0.77 -2.23
CA TRP A 83 -4.10 0.81 -3.23
C TRP A 83 -4.40 1.91 -4.24
N ASN A 84 -3.38 2.67 -4.60
CA ASN A 84 -3.42 3.62 -5.70
C ASN A 84 -2.76 2.99 -6.94
N SER A 85 -3.28 3.28 -8.13
CA SER A 85 -2.82 2.72 -9.40
C SER A 85 -2.69 3.80 -10.47
N ASP A 86 -1.77 3.61 -11.40
CA ASP A 86 -1.55 4.48 -12.55
C ASP A 86 -2.52 4.18 -13.70
N ILE A 87 -3.28 3.08 -13.60
CA ILE A 87 -4.32 2.69 -14.54
C ILE A 87 -5.69 2.47 -13.86
N PRO A 88 -6.81 2.62 -14.58
CA PRO A 88 -8.13 2.34 -14.02
C PRO A 88 -8.36 0.83 -13.81
N ASN A 89 -8.99 0.50 -12.67
CA ASN A 89 -9.26 -0.87 -12.22
C ASN A 89 -10.73 -1.27 -12.35
#